data_AF-A0A356X6S8-F1
#
_entry.id   AF-A0A356X6S8-F1
#
_cell.length_a   1.000
_cell.length_b   1.000
_cell.length_c   1.000
_cell.angle_alpha   90.00
_cell.angle_beta   90.00
_cell.angle_gamma   90.00
#
_symmetry.space_group_name_H-M   'P 1'
#
loop_
_entity.id
_entity.type
_entity.pdbx_description
1 polymer ?
#
loop_
_entity_poly.entity_id
_entity_poly.type
_entity_poly.pdbx_seq_one_letter_code
_entity_poly.pdbx_strand_id
1 'polypeptide(L)'
;IFVMGEQTPLVYETTRLLQQGGTFNIHKIILPKDEFYTYLDQNIHLDILKNGQILLDGTELYVEDLAVAMDSKGSTPNKTIIMTLPENFSKPTHCRAVEILDSLGFNSVEYADLKGY
;
A
#
# COMPACT_ATOMS: atom_id res chain seq x y z
N ILE A 1 39.45 10.30 -24.50
CA ILE A 1 38.03 10.58 -24.78
C ILE A 1 37.27 10.08 -23.57
N PHE A 2 36.81 10.98 -22.70
CA PHE A 2 35.96 10.61 -21.58
C PHE A 2 34.56 10.37 -22.14
N VAL A 3 34.08 9.13 -22.09
CA VAL A 3 32.68 8.81 -22.35
C VAL A 3 31.95 9.02 -21.04
N MET A 4 31.29 10.17 -20.89
CA MET A 4 30.30 10.35 -19.83
C MET A 4 29.14 9.43 -20.15
N GLY A 5 29.14 8.23 -19.57
CA GLY A 5 27.96 7.39 -19.56
C GLY A 5 26.86 8.15 -18.81
N GLU A 6 25.78 8.48 -19.50
CA GLU A 6 24.56 8.98 -18.88
C GLU A 6 24.18 8.01 -17.76
N GLN A 7 24.33 8.45 -16.51
CA GLN A 7 23.80 7.70 -15.37
C GLN A 7 22.29 7.72 -15.51
N THR A 8 21.70 6.57 -15.83
CA THR A 8 20.26 6.38 -15.67
C THR A 8 19.93 6.74 -14.22
N PRO A 9 19.03 7.70 -13.96
CA PRO A 9 18.70 8.10 -12.60
C PRO A 9 18.25 6.86 -11.82
N LEU A 10 18.68 6.76 -10.56
CA LEU A 10 18.29 5.65 -9.69
C LEU A 10 16.79 5.80 -9.39
N VAL A 11 16.00 4.86 -9.91
CA VAL A 11 14.54 4.90 -9.79
C VAL A 11 14.08 3.86 -8.76
N TYR A 12 13.17 4.25 -7.88
CA TYR A 12 12.67 3.39 -6.80
C TYR A 12 11.20 3.02 -7.04
N GLU A 13 10.83 1.80 -6.63
CA GLU A 13 9.56 1.16 -6.98
C GLU A 13 8.77 0.75 -5.72
N THR A 14 7.46 0.99 -5.72
CA THR A 14 6.50 0.33 -4.81
C THR A 14 5.36 -0.29 -5.61
N THR A 15 4.71 -1.31 -5.05
CA THR A 15 3.75 -2.17 -5.76
C THR A 15 2.36 -2.10 -5.12
N ARG A 16 1.32 -2.02 -5.95
CA ARG A 16 -0.09 -1.97 -5.52
C ARG A 16 -0.95 -2.87 -6.38
N LEU A 17 -2.02 -3.42 -5.81
CA LEU A 17 -3.04 -4.15 -6.57
C LEU A 17 -4.24 -3.25 -6.85
N LEU A 18 -4.51 -2.95 -8.12
CA LEU A 18 -5.68 -2.20 -8.56
C LEU A 18 -6.59 -3.11 -9.38
N GLN A 19 -7.92 -3.02 -9.15
CA GLN A 19 -8.89 -3.71 -10.00
C GLN A 19 -9.54 -2.72 -10.97
N GLN A 20 -9.31 -2.88 -12.27
CA GLN A 20 -9.98 -2.08 -13.31
C GLN A 20 -10.77 -3.00 -14.24
N GLY A 21 -12.08 -2.79 -14.34
CA GLY A 21 -12.95 -3.54 -15.25
C GLY A 21 -12.89 -5.07 -15.07
N GLY A 22 -12.85 -5.56 -13.82
CA GLY A 22 -12.73 -6.98 -13.50
C GLY A 22 -11.32 -7.59 -13.63
N THR A 23 -10.32 -6.85 -14.11
CA THR A 23 -8.92 -7.32 -14.19
C THR A 23 -8.10 -6.77 -13.03
N PHE A 24 -7.31 -7.63 -12.38
CA PHE A 24 -6.34 -7.22 -11.38
C PHE A 24 -5.02 -6.83 -12.06
N ASN A 25 -4.64 -5.57 -11.90
CA ASN A 25 -3.37 -5.04 -12.37
C ASN A 25 -2.46 -4.75 -11.18
N ILE A 26 -1.21 -5.19 -11.29
CA ILE A 26 -0.16 -4.79 -10.37
C ILE A 26 0.40 -3.46 -10.88
N HIS A 27 0.14 -2.38 -10.17
CA HIS A 27 0.68 -1.06 -10.49
C HIS A 27 1.99 -0.82 -9.74
N LYS A 28 3.03 -0.48 -10.50
CA LYS A 28 4.29 -0.01 -9.95
C LYS A 28 4.29 1.51 -9.93
N ILE A 29 4.48 2.09 -8.76
CA ILE A 29 4.73 3.53 -8.62
C ILE A 29 6.24 3.73 -8.73
N ILE A 30 6.62 4.60 -9.65
CA ILE A 30 8.00 4.87 -10.04
C ILE A 30 8.28 6.33 -9.70
N LEU A 31 9.13 6.60 -8.71
CA LEU A 31 9.40 7.95 -8.21
C LEU A 31 10.90 8.26 -8.21
N PRO A 32 11.28 9.54 -8.34
CA PRO A 32 12.60 10.02 -7.97
C PRO A 32 12.91 9.66 -6.51
N LYS A 33 14.19 9.43 -6.22
CA LYS A 33 14.66 8.97 -4.90
C LYS A 33 14.09 9.74 -3.72
N ASP A 34 14.19 11.07 -3.74
CA ASP A 34 13.80 11.91 -2.61
C ASP A 34 12.28 11.87 -2.40
N GLU A 35 11.51 11.94 -3.48
CA GLU A 35 10.05 11.81 -3.46
C GLU A 35 9.60 10.42 -2.98
N PHE A 36 10.34 9.36 -3.37
CA PHE A 36 10.04 7.99 -2.95
C PHE A 36 10.19 7.78 -1.45
N TYR A 37 11.27 8.28 -0.85
CA TYR A 37 11.47 8.14 0.60
C TYR A 37 10.50 8.99 1.39
N THR A 38 10.20 10.22 0.95
CA THR A 38 9.14 11.04 1.56
C THR A 38 7.79 10.33 1.47
N TYR A 39 7.49 9.72 0.32
CA TYR A 39 6.25 8.99 0.11
C TYR A 39 6.13 7.76 1.03
N LEU A 40 7.14 6.90 1.09
CA LEU A 40 7.14 5.72 1.96
C LEU A 40 7.18 6.06 3.46
N ASP A 41 7.79 7.18 3.83
CA ASP A 41 7.79 7.61 5.22
C ASP A 41 6.40 8.03 5.68
N GLN A 42 5.60 8.58 4.76
CA GLN A 42 4.27 9.12 5.08
C GLN A 42 3.12 8.13 4.86
N ASN A 43 3.31 7.11 4.02
CA ASN A 43 2.21 6.26 3.56
C ASN A 43 2.44 4.78 3.85
N ILE A 44 1.35 4.05 4.11
CA ILE A 44 1.31 2.59 4.20
C ILE A 44 0.23 2.10 3.24
N HIS A 45 0.55 1.12 2.41
CA HIS A 45 -0.41 0.56 1.46
C HIS A 45 -1.11 -0.66 2.03
N LEU A 46 -2.44 -0.68 1.94
CA LEU A 46 -3.24 -1.80 2.38
C LEU A 46 -4.31 -2.15 1.35
N ASP A 47 -4.14 -3.29 0.66
CA ASP A 47 -5.13 -3.78 -0.29
C ASP A 47 -6.00 -4.86 0.38
N ILE A 48 -7.32 -4.69 0.39
CA ILE A 48 -8.24 -5.66 1.01
C ILE A 48 -8.60 -6.74 0.00
N LEU A 49 -8.24 -7.99 0.29
CA LEU A 49 -8.54 -9.11 -0.59
C LEU A 49 -9.79 -9.88 -0.14
N LYS A 50 -9.92 -11.11 -0.63
CA LYS A 50 -10.98 -12.06 -0.25
C LYS A 50 -10.53 -12.92 0.91
N ASN A 51 -11.48 -13.65 1.51
CA ASN A 51 -11.22 -14.77 2.42
C ASN A 51 -10.31 -14.43 3.61
N GLY A 52 -10.39 -13.20 4.14
CA GLY A 52 -9.57 -12.79 5.28
C GLY A 52 -8.15 -12.36 4.94
N GLN A 53 -7.79 -12.26 3.66
CA GLN A 53 -6.45 -11.87 3.22
C GLN A 53 -6.35 -10.38 2.91
N ILE A 54 -5.14 -9.83 3.04
CA ILE A 54 -4.77 -8.46 2.72
C ILE A 54 -3.38 -8.43 2.06
N LEU A 55 -3.05 -7.36 1.34
CA LEU A 55 -1.68 -7.01 0.99
C LEU A 55 -1.24 -5.79 1.80
N LEU A 56 -0.20 -5.93 2.62
CA LEU A 56 0.45 -4.81 3.31
C LEU A 56 1.74 -4.46 2.58
N ASP A 57 1.80 -3.29 1.96
CA ASP A 57 2.90 -2.88 1.07
C ASP A 57 3.30 -3.97 0.06
N GLY A 58 2.30 -4.64 -0.53
CA GLY A 58 2.50 -5.72 -1.49
C GLY A 58 2.85 -7.08 -0.88
N THR A 59 2.94 -7.21 0.44
CA THR A 59 3.15 -8.50 1.12
C THR A 59 1.80 -9.10 1.53
N GLU A 60 1.52 -10.33 1.12
CA GLU A 60 0.27 -11.03 1.46
C GLU A 60 0.30 -11.59 2.89
N LEU A 61 -0.75 -11.32 3.66
CA LEU A 61 -0.98 -11.91 4.99
C LEU A 61 -2.48 -11.99 5.30
N TYR A 62 -2.83 -12.65 6.41
CA TYR A 62 -4.19 -12.64 6.93
C TYR A 62 -4.45 -11.37 7.73
N VAL A 63 -5.68 -10.86 7.69
CA VAL A 63 -6.07 -9.62 8.38
C VAL A 63 -5.82 -9.69 9.88
N GLU A 64 -5.89 -10.88 10.49
CA GLU A 64 -5.60 -11.06 11.92
C GLU A 64 -4.12 -10.82 12.27
N ASP A 65 -3.21 -10.99 11.31
CA ASP A 65 -1.77 -10.74 11.49
C ASP A 65 -1.40 -9.26 11.27
N LEU A 66 -2.34 -8.41 10.87
CA LEU A 66 -2.09 -7.01 10.53
C LEU A 66 -1.44 -6.25 11.69
N ALA A 67 -1.92 -6.43 12.93
CA ALA A 67 -1.37 -5.74 14.09
C ALA A 67 0.11 -6.07 14.32
N VAL A 68 0.46 -7.37 14.22
CA VAL A 68 1.83 -7.85 14.37
C VAL A 68 2.71 -7.32 13.24
N ALA A 69 2.20 -7.33 12.01
CA ALA A 69 2.94 -6.82 10.85
C ALA A 69 3.23 -5.32 10.97
N MET A 70 2.26 -4.53 11.44
CA MET A 70 2.41 -3.07 11.65
C MET A 70 3.43 -2.76 12.75
N ASP A 71 3.41 -3.50 13.85
CA ASP A 71 4.39 -3.36 14.94
C ASP A 71 5.82 -3.72 14.47
N SER A 72 5.97 -4.83 13.74
CA SER A 72 7.27 -5.29 13.22
C SER A 72 7.94 -4.31 12.26
N LYS A 73 7.13 -3.51 11.55
CA LYS A 73 7.59 -2.46 10.63
C LYS A 73 7.96 -1.16 11.34
N GLY A 74 7.68 -1.04 12.64
CA GLY A 74 7.81 0.22 13.37
C GLY A 74 6.87 1.30 12.83
N SER A 75 5.71 0.91 12.29
CA SER A 75 4.74 1.82 11.71
C SER A 75 4.18 2.75 12.78
N THR A 76 4.23 4.06 12.54
CA THR A 76 3.70 5.05 13.49
C THR A 76 2.28 5.47 13.09
N PRO A 77 1.40 5.76 14.07
CA PRO A 77 0.01 6.18 13.80
C PRO A 77 -0.13 7.48 13.00
N ASN A 78 0.95 8.23 12.83
CA ASN A 78 0.98 9.48 12.05
C ASN A 78 1.02 9.24 10.54
N LYS A 79 1.26 8.00 10.09
CA LYS A 79 1.25 7.65 8.66
C LYS A 79 -0.19 7.55 8.14
N THR A 80 -0.35 7.88 6.86
CA THR A 80 -1.60 7.71 6.14
C THR A 80 -1.71 6.29 5.61
N ILE A 81 -2.82 5.62 5.88
CA ILE A 81 -3.15 4.34 5.26
C ILE A 81 -3.80 4.61 3.92
N ILE A 82 -3.14 4.18 2.84
CA ILE A 82 -3.70 4.19 1.49
C ILE A 82 -4.37 2.84 1.27
N MET A 83 -5.69 2.79 1.43
CA MET A 83 -6.47 1.56 1.34
C MET A 83 -7.05 1.38 -0.06
N THR A 84 -6.85 0.21 -0.66
CA THR A 84 -7.47 -0.17 -1.94
C THR A 84 -8.54 -1.24 -1.71
N LEU A 85 -9.73 -1.02 -2.28
CA LEU A 85 -10.84 -1.98 -2.26
C LEU A 85 -11.12 -2.49 -3.69
N PRO A 86 -10.61 -3.67 -4.08
CA PRO A 86 -10.99 -4.30 -5.35
C PRO A 86 -12.50 -4.57 -5.39
N GLU A 87 -13.15 -4.58 -6.55
CA GLU A 87 -14.61 -4.78 -6.69
C GLU A 87 -15.14 -6.04 -5.99
N ASN A 88 -14.28 -7.05 -5.83
CA ASN A 88 -14.63 -8.32 -5.24
C ASN A 88 -14.04 -8.53 -3.83
N PHE A 89 -13.67 -7.45 -3.14
CA PHE A 89 -13.15 -7.50 -1.77
C PHE A 89 -14.14 -8.12 -0.78
N SER A 90 -13.60 -8.63 0.32
CA SER A 90 -14.39 -9.14 1.45
C SER A 90 -14.76 -8.01 2.41
N LYS A 91 -16.06 -7.68 2.52
CA LYS A 91 -16.55 -6.69 3.50
C LYS A 91 -16.16 -7.04 4.96
N PRO A 92 -16.30 -8.31 5.43
CA PRO A 92 -15.83 -8.66 6.77
C PRO A 92 -14.33 -8.40 6.97
N THR A 93 -13.52 -8.65 5.95
CA THR A 93 -12.06 -8.41 6.00
C THR A 93 -11.76 -6.91 6.05
N HIS A 94 -12.49 -6.10 5.29
CA HIS A 94 -12.38 -4.63 5.34
C HIS A 94 -12.74 -4.09 6.72
N CYS A 95 -13.91 -4.44 7.26
CA CYS A 95 -14.31 -4.01 8.60
C CYS A 95 -13.28 -4.39 9.66
N ARG A 96 -12.80 -5.64 9.60
CA ARG A 96 -11.78 -6.14 10.54
C ARG A 96 -10.47 -5.38 10.45
N ALA A 97 -10.00 -5.07 9.23
CA ALA A 97 -8.80 -4.28 9.03
C ALA A 97 -8.95 -2.87 9.61
N VAL A 98 -10.10 -2.22 9.40
CA VAL A 98 -10.41 -0.90 9.97
C VAL A 98 -10.42 -0.93 11.49
N GLU A 99 -11.06 -1.92 12.12
CA GLU A 99 -11.05 -2.09 13.58
C GLU A 99 -9.63 -2.23 14.15
N ILE A 100 -8.78 -3.01 13.48
CA ILE A 100 -7.39 -3.19 13.90
C ILE A 100 -6.63 -1.86 13.78
N LEU A 101 -6.75 -1.17 12.66
CA LEU A 101 -6.09 0.13 12.44
C LEU A 101 -6.53 1.19 13.45
N ASP A 102 -7.82 1.25 13.77
CA ASP A 102 -8.39 2.14 14.79
C ASP A 102 -7.82 1.81 16.18
N SER A 103 -7.74 0.51 16.54
CA SER A 103 -7.14 0.07 17.80
C SER A 103 -5.65 0.40 17.95
N LEU A 104 -4.95 0.53 16.82
CA LEU A 104 -3.55 0.96 16.74
C LEU A 104 -3.39 2.49 16.69
N GLY A 105 -4.49 3.25 16.63
CA GLY A 105 -4.51 4.71 16.62
C GLY A 105 -4.32 5.35 15.25
N PHE A 106 -4.42 4.59 14.15
CA PHE A 106 -4.35 5.16 12.80
C PHE A 106 -5.64 5.91 12.48
N ASN A 107 -5.55 7.25 12.42
CA ASN A 107 -6.72 8.12 12.21
C ASN A 107 -6.86 8.61 10.76
N SER A 108 -5.85 8.38 9.92
CA SER A 108 -5.80 8.83 8.52
C SER A 108 -5.87 7.63 7.58
N VAL A 109 -7.07 7.40 7.03
CA VAL A 109 -7.30 6.36 6.00
C VAL A 109 -7.82 7.06 4.75
N GLU A 110 -7.06 6.97 3.67
CA GLU A 110 -7.46 7.42 2.35
C GLU A 110 -7.82 6.22 1.49
N TYR A 111 -8.99 6.27 0.85
CA TYR A 111 -9.40 5.26 -0.10
C TYR A 111 -8.91 5.67 -1.48
N ALA A 112 -8.07 4.83 -2.08
CA ALA A 112 -7.64 5.06 -3.44
C ALA A 112 -8.79 4.74 -4.40
N ASP A 113 -9.37 5.79 -4.99
CA ASP A 113 -10.43 5.64 -5.97
C ASP A 113 -9.84 5.09 -7.29
N LEU A 114 -10.47 4.06 -7.84
CA LEU A 114 -10.02 3.38 -9.07
C LEU A 114 -10.27 4.22 -10.35
N LYS A 115 -10.67 5.48 -10.19
CA LYS A 115 -11.01 6.38 -11.29
C LYS A 115 -9.79 7.18 -11.76
N GLY A 116 -9.11 6.63 -12.76
CA GLY A 116 -8.53 7.35 -13.89
C GLY A 116 -7.42 8.37 -13.62
N TYR A 117 -6.18 7.94 -13.84
CA TYR A 117 -5.22 8.68 -14.65
C TYR A 117 -4.90 7.83 -15.87
#